data_AF-A0A6B3GJ31-F1
#
_entry.id   AF-A0A6B3GJ31-F1
#
_cell.length_a   1.000
_cell.length_b   1.000
_cell.length_c   1.000
_cell.angle_alpha   90.00
_cell.angle_beta   90.00
_cell.angle_gamma   90.00
#
_symmetry.space_group_name_H-M   'P 1'
#
loop_
_entity.id
_entity.type
_entity.pdbx_description
1 polymer ?
#
loop_
_entity_poly.entity_id
_entity_poly.type
_entity_poly.pdbx_seq_one_letter_code
_entity_poly.pdbx_strand_id
1 'polypeptide(L)'
;MSVAPRRRSILLATAAVAAAATAPAVAAPAGDRHPHRPSGPLVIGHRGAAGWRPEHTADAYTYAVRAGADWIEPDLVPTKDHVLVVRHENEIGGTTDVAGRPEFADRRTTKTVDGKAVTGWFTEDFTLRELRTLRTVERLPLVRNRNTVFDGRGRVLTFQEVVDLARRLSRESGRRIAVFPETKHPTYFRSIGLPLEEQLIRVIRRNRLTARDCVVQS
;
A
#
# COMPACT_ATOMS: atom_id res chain seq x y z
N MET A 1 95.58 19.11 34.34
CA MET A 1 94.77 18.84 33.13
C MET A 1 94.75 17.32 32.92
N SER A 2 94.08 16.53 33.77
CA SER A 2 92.71 16.00 33.64
C SER A 2 92.27 15.73 32.19
N VAL A 3 92.15 14.45 31.80
CA VAL A 3 90.92 13.80 31.28
C VAL A 3 91.08 12.27 31.35
N ALA A 4 90.04 11.61 31.86
CA ALA A 4 89.90 10.19 32.23
C ALA A 4 89.61 9.23 31.04
N PRO A 5 89.73 7.90 31.19
CA PRO A 5 89.39 6.94 30.14
C PRO A 5 87.87 6.69 30.10
N ARG A 6 87.27 6.69 28.91
CA ARG A 6 85.86 6.32 28.71
C ARG A 6 85.73 4.84 28.38
N ARG A 7 84.95 4.14 29.21
CA ARG A 7 84.52 2.75 29.07
C ARG A 7 83.22 2.66 28.25
N ARG A 8 83.15 1.64 27.39
CA ARG A 8 81.97 0.84 26.94
C ARG A 8 80.84 1.64 26.25
N SER A 9 80.01 1.12 25.33
CA SER A 9 79.37 -0.19 25.26
C SER A 9 78.81 -0.39 23.85
N ILE A 10 78.83 -1.61 23.35
CA ILE A 10 78.12 -2.05 22.13
C ILE A 10 76.64 -2.22 22.51
N LEU A 11 75.74 -1.47 21.87
CA LEU A 11 74.30 -1.73 21.91
C LEU A 11 73.95 -2.67 20.75
N LEU A 12 73.67 -3.94 21.05
CA LEU A 12 72.88 -4.80 20.18
C LEU A 12 71.41 -4.37 20.28
N ALA A 13 70.83 -3.91 19.18
CA ALA A 13 69.38 -3.73 19.06
C ALA A 13 68.72 -5.09 18.79
N THR A 14 68.02 -5.64 19.77
CA THR A 14 67.13 -6.78 19.57
C THR A 14 65.78 -6.27 19.06
N ALA A 15 65.47 -6.53 17.78
CA ALA A 15 64.14 -6.32 17.23
C ALA A 15 63.21 -7.44 17.72
N ALA A 16 62.25 -7.11 18.58
CA ALA A 16 61.18 -8.01 18.96
C ALA A 16 60.12 -8.02 17.85
N VAL A 17 59.98 -9.14 17.15
CA VAL A 17 58.86 -9.40 16.23
C VAL A 17 57.64 -9.76 17.08
N ALA A 18 56.64 -8.88 17.11
CA ALA A 18 55.35 -9.18 17.71
C ALA A 18 54.58 -10.12 16.77
N ALA A 19 54.46 -11.40 17.15
CA ALA A 19 53.57 -12.33 16.48
C ALA A 19 52.11 -11.98 16.83
N ALA A 20 51.39 -11.36 15.88
CA ALA A 20 49.96 -11.15 16.00
C ALA A 20 49.23 -12.50 15.85
N ALA A 21 48.62 -12.98 16.93
CA ALA A 21 47.76 -14.15 16.90
C ALA A 21 46.47 -13.83 16.13
N THR A 22 46.34 -14.33 14.90
CA THR A 22 45.08 -14.30 14.16
C THR A 22 44.15 -15.37 14.74
N ALA A 23 43.15 -14.94 15.52
CA ALA A 23 42.05 -15.80 15.90
C ALA A 23 41.20 -16.13 14.67
N PRO A 24 40.74 -17.38 14.47
CA PRO A 24 39.85 -17.71 13.38
C PRO A 24 38.51 -17.00 13.60
N ALA A 25 38.09 -16.21 12.62
CA ALA A 25 36.75 -15.63 12.61
C ALA A 25 35.73 -16.77 12.45
N VAL A 26 35.05 -17.12 13.53
CA VAL A 26 33.89 -18.01 13.49
C VAL A 26 32.79 -17.25 12.74
N ALA A 27 32.55 -17.64 11.48
CA ALA A 27 31.40 -17.15 10.75
C ALA A 27 30.14 -17.55 11.53
N ALA A 28 29.42 -16.57 12.06
CA ALA A 28 28.13 -16.78 12.66
C ALA A 28 27.23 -17.51 11.64
N PRO A 29 26.41 -18.49 12.07
CA PRO A 29 25.51 -19.16 11.16
C PRO A 29 24.62 -18.08 10.52
N ALA A 30 24.51 -18.13 9.20
CA ALA A 30 23.61 -17.26 8.46
C ALA A 30 22.21 -17.44 9.07
N GLY A 31 21.78 -16.43 9.83
CA GLY A 31 20.48 -16.42 10.48
C GLY A 31 19.41 -16.77 9.44
N ASP A 32 18.59 -17.75 9.79
CA ASP A 32 17.42 -18.17 9.04
C ASP A 32 16.68 -16.93 8.54
N ARG A 33 16.73 -16.66 7.22
CA ARG A 33 16.05 -15.52 6.59
C ARG A 33 14.56 -15.82 6.49
N HIS A 34 13.95 -16.16 7.61
CA HIS A 34 12.51 -16.28 7.72
C HIS A 34 11.93 -14.88 7.52
N PRO A 35 11.14 -14.64 6.45
CA PRO A 35 10.53 -13.34 6.22
C PRO A 35 9.66 -13.03 7.42
N HIS A 36 10.00 -11.94 8.10
CA HIS A 36 9.38 -11.37 9.29
C HIS A 36 7.88 -11.70 9.37
N ARG A 37 7.52 -12.77 10.09
CA ARG A 37 6.17 -12.86 10.67
C ARG A 37 6.17 -11.82 11.78
N PRO A 38 5.29 -10.80 11.76
CA PRO A 38 5.18 -9.89 12.88
C PRO A 38 4.96 -10.73 14.15
N SER A 39 5.82 -10.56 15.15
CA SER A 39 5.60 -11.13 16.47
C SER A 39 4.50 -10.30 17.16
N GLY A 40 3.25 -10.51 16.77
CA GLY A 40 2.12 -9.70 17.20
C GLY A 40 0.87 -9.90 16.34
N PRO A 41 -0.25 -9.26 16.70
CA PRO A 41 -1.47 -9.27 15.89
C PRO A 41 -1.19 -8.65 14.52
N LEU A 42 -1.86 -9.17 13.49
CA LEU A 42 -1.80 -8.60 12.16
C LEU A 42 -2.55 -7.26 12.11
N VAL A 43 -1.91 -6.21 11.61
CA VAL A 43 -2.55 -4.89 11.46
C VAL A 43 -2.93 -4.64 10.01
N ILE A 44 -4.23 -4.50 9.74
CA ILE A 44 -4.79 -4.22 8.41
C ILE A 44 -5.26 -2.77 8.35
N GLY A 45 -4.69 -1.99 7.42
CA GLY A 45 -5.12 -0.63 7.12
C GLY A 45 -6.41 -0.64 6.32
N HIS A 46 -7.55 -0.66 7.02
CA HIS A 46 -8.90 -0.59 6.47
C HIS A 46 -9.10 0.68 5.63
N ARG A 47 -9.27 0.49 4.31
CA ARG A 47 -9.28 1.56 3.29
C ARG A 47 -8.05 2.47 3.34
N GLY A 48 -6.93 1.94 3.82
CA GLY A 48 -5.77 2.70 4.27
C GLY A 48 -5.91 3.13 5.72
N ALA A 49 -5.75 4.43 5.99
CA ALA A 49 -5.97 5.02 7.31
C ALA A 49 -7.12 6.02 7.22
N ALA A 50 -8.33 5.51 6.96
CA ALA A 50 -9.51 6.33 6.67
C ALA A 50 -9.87 7.35 7.77
N GLY A 51 -9.46 7.10 9.02
CA GLY A 51 -9.61 8.08 10.11
C GLY A 51 -8.68 9.30 10.02
N TRP A 52 -7.66 9.25 9.15
CA TRP A 52 -6.61 10.27 9.04
C TRP A 52 -6.46 10.86 7.64
N ARG A 53 -6.95 10.18 6.61
CA ARG A 53 -6.92 10.61 5.20
C ARG A 53 -8.20 10.11 4.50
N PRO A 54 -8.68 10.79 3.44
CA PRO A 54 -9.78 10.28 2.63
C PRO A 54 -9.52 8.85 2.16
N GLU A 55 -10.54 7.99 2.31
CA GLU A 55 -10.43 6.56 2.12
C GLU A 55 -10.03 6.14 0.68
N HIS A 56 -9.27 5.05 0.60
CA HIS A 56 -8.73 4.49 -0.66
C HIS A 56 -7.96 5.50 -1.53
N THR A 57 -7.23 6.43 -0.89
CA THR A 57 -6.25 7.28 -1.56
C THR A 57 -4.85 6.69 -1.37
N ALA A 58 -3.92 7.05 -2.27
CA ALA A 58 -2.52 6.68 -2.10
C ALA A 58 -1.94 7.21 -0.78
N ASP A 59 -2.40 8.38 -0.35
CA ASP A 59 -2.03 9.00 0.93
C ASP A 59 -2.57 8.22 2.12
N ALA A 60 -3.82 7.75 2.08
CA ALA A 60 -4.39 6.92 3.14
C ALA A 60 -3.62 5.60 3.29
N TYR A 61 -3.28 4.94 2.18
CA TYR A 61 -2.49 3.72 2.21
C TYR A 61 -1.06 3.95 2.70
N THR A 62 -0.42 5.01 2.22
CA THR A 62 0.93 5.38 2.63
C THR A 62 0.97 5.72 4.11
N TYR A 63 -0.01 6.47 4.62
CA TYR A 63 -0.11 6.80 6.03
C TYR A 63 -0.33 5.54 6.88
N ALA A 64 -1.22 4.62 6.47
CA ALA A 64 -1.45 3.36 7.17
C ALA A 64 -0.15 2.56 7.34
N VAL A 65 0.62 2.40 6.27
CA VAL A 65 1.91 1.68 6.33
C VAL A 65 2.91 2.38 7.25
N ARG A 66 3.01 3.72 7.18
CA ARG A 66 3.86 4.51 8.08
C ARG A 66 3.43 4.40 9.54
N ALA A 67 2.14 4.22 9.80
CA ALA A 67 1.58 3.98 11.12
C ALA A 67 1.70 2.51 11.58
N GLY A 68 2.31 1.64 10.78
CA GLY A 68 2.61 0.25 11.16
C GLY A 68 1.72 -0.81 10.54
N ALA A 69 0.78 -0.45 9.64
CA ALA A 69 -0.06 -1.44 8.96
C ALA A 69 0.80 -2.43 8.16
N ASP A 70 0.57 -3.72 8.38
CA ASP A 70 1.22 -4.81 7.67
C ASP A 70 0.55 -5.03 6.31
N TRP A 71 -0.75 -4.79 6.24
CA TRP A 71 -1.57 -4.98 5.04
C TRP A 71 -2.37 -3.71 4.77
N ILE A 72 -2.66 -3.46 3.50
CA ILE A 72 -3.60 -2.43 3.08
C ILE A 72 -4.83 -3.06 2.44
N GLU A 73 -6.00 -2.55 2.76
CA GLU A 73 -7.29 -3.14 2.36
C GLU A 73 -7.94 -2.24 1.27
N PRO A 74 -8.04 -2.73 0.03
CA PRO A 74 -8.82 -2.08 -1.04
C PRO A 74 -10.17 -2.76 -1.29
N ASP A 75 -11.24 -1.97 -1.23
CA ASP A 75 -12.57 -2.34 -1.72
C ASP A 75 -12.64 -2.19 -3.24
N LEU A 76 -13.14 -3.19 -3.95
CA LEU A 76 -13.10 -3.28 -5.41
C LEU A 76 -14.49 -3.19 -6.03
N VAL A 77 -14.62 -2.30 -7.01
CA VAL A 77 -15.77 -2.19 -7.91
C VAL A 77 -15.29 -2.02 -9.36
N PRO A 78 -16.00 -2.55 -10.36
CA PRO A 78 -15.63 -2.40 -11.76
C PRO A 78 -16.06 -1.05 -12.36
N THR A 79 -15.32 -0.62 -13.38
CA THR A 79 -15.71 0.44 -14.32
C THR A 79 -16.50 -0.12 -15.51
N LYS A 80 -17.05 0.77 -16.36
CA LYS A 80 -17.72 0.42 -17.62
C LYS A 80 -16.83 -0.40 -18.57
N ASP A 81 -15.54 -0.05 -18.63
CA ASP A 81 -14.50 -0.75 -19.40
C ASP A 81 -13.83 -1.89 -18.61
N HIS A 82 -14.52 -2.39 -17.59
CA HIS A 82 -14.22 -3.59 -16.80
C HIS A 82 -12.84 -3.58 -16.12
N VAL A 83 -12.42 -2.42 -15.65
CA VAL A 83 -11.23 -2.25 -14.80
C VAL A 83 -11.67 -2.19 -13.34
N LEU A 84 -10.96 -2.90 -12.45
CA LEU A 84 -11.21 -2.81 -11.02
C LEU A 84 -10.60 -1.52 -10.46
N VAL A 85 -11.45 -0.64 -9.97
CA VAL A 85 -11.10 0.56 -9.21
C VAL A 85 -11.38 0.37 -7.73
N VAL A 86 -10.73 1.19 -6.92
CA VAL A 86 -10.79 1.05 -5.47
C VAL A 86 -11.76 2.08 -4.90
N ARG A 87 -12.95 1.63 -4.46
CA ARG A 87 -14.01 2.39 -3.78
C ARG A 87 -14.86 1.44 -2.95
N HIS A 88 -15.33 1.88 -1.78
CA HIS A 88 -16.17 1.07 -0.89
C HIS A 88 -17.58 0.80 -1.43
N GLU A 89 -18.13 1.72 -2.20
CA GLU A 89 -19.42 1.56 -2.87
C GLU A 89 -19.22 1.87 -4.35
N ASN A 90 -20.10 1.36 -5.20
CA ASN A 90 -20.10 1.74 -6.61
C ASN A 90 -20.72 3.12 -6.84
N GLU A 91 -21.58 3.59 -5.94
CA GLU A 91 -22.01 4.99 -5.88
C GLU A 91 -20.84 5.88 -5.38
N ILE A 92 -20.50 6.92 -6.14
CA ILE A 92 -19.31 7.76 -5.93
C ILE A 92 -19.59 9.24 -5.67
N GLY A 93 -20.85 9.65 -5.57
CA GLY A 93 -21.26 11.04 -5.32
C GLY A 93 -20.80 11.57 -3.97
N GLY A 94 -20.69 10.71 -2.96
CA GLY A 94 -20.17 11.08 -1.64
C GLY A 94 -18.67 10.88 -1.44
N THR A 95 -17.94 10.33 -2.41
CA THR A 95 -16.50 10.00 -2.27
C THR A 95 -15.62 10.59 -3.36
N THR A 96 -16.23 11.30 -4.31
CA THR A 96 -15.55 12.06 -5.37
C THR A 96 -16.21 13.42 -5.59
N ASP A 97 -15.59 14.26 -6.41
CA ASP A 97 -16.12 15.56 -6.85
C ASP A 97 -17.19 15.47 -7.96
N VAL A 98 -17.63 14.27 -8.35
CA VAL A 98 -18.51 14.04 -9.52
C VAL A 98 -19.81 14.86 -9.50
N ALA A 99 -20.39 15.09 -8.33
CA ALA A 99 -21.63 15.88 -8.19
C ALA A 99 -21.44 17.35 -8.60
N GLY A 100 -20.20 17.85 -8.56
CA GLY A 100 -19.83 19.20 -9.00
C GLY A 100 -19.28 19.27 -10.42
N ARG A 101 -19.31 18.18 -11.21
CA ARG A 101 -18.81 18.11 -12.58
C ARG A 101 -19.95 18.24 -13.61
N PRO A 102 -20.12 19.40 -14.29
CA PRO A 102 -21.21 19.59 -15.25
C PRO A 102 -21.20 18.56 -16.39
N GLU A 103 -20.03 18.13 -16.84
CA GLU A 103 -19.86 17.13 -17.90
C GLU A 103 -20.43 15.75 -17.54
N PHE A 104 -20.73 15.51 -16.26
CA PHE A 104 -21.29 14.25 -15.74
C PHE A 104 -22.64 14.42 -15.06
N ALA A 105 -23.27 15.60 -15.12
CA ALA A 105 -24.57 15.84 -14.48
C ALA A 105 -25.64 14.83 -14.95
N ASP A 106 -25.68 14.56 -16.27
CA ASP A 106 -26.64 13.62 -16.89
C ASP A 106 -26.36 12.15 -16.57
N ARG A 107 -25.27 11.84 -15.86
CA ARG A 107 -24.95 10.47 -15.41
C ARG A 107 -25.56 10.13 -14.06
N ARG A 108 -26.19 11.08 -13.38
CA ARG A 108 -26.91 10.81 -12.13
C ARG A 108 -28.15 9.97 -12.42
N THR A 109 -28.26 8.81 -11.79
CA THR A 109 -29.37 7.87 -12.02
C THR A 109 -29.76 7.14 -10.74
N THR A 110 -30.83 6.35 -10.79
CA THR A 110 -31.24 5.43 -9.71
C THR A 110 -31.05 3.99 -10.16
N LYS A 111 -30.38 3.19 -9.33
CA LYS A 111 -30.16 1.75 -9.57
C LYS A 111 -30.57 0.94 -8.35
N THR A 112 -30.98 -0.29 -8.58
CA THR A 112 -31.20 -1.27 -7.52
C THR A 112 -29.92 -2.08 -7.32
N VAL A 113 -29.16 -1.76 -6.28
CA VAL A 113 -27.92 -2.47 -5.90
C VAL A 113 -28.25 -3.35 -4.70
N ASP A 114 -28.08 -4.67 -4.85
CA ASP A 114 -28.40 -5.68 -3.82
C ASP A 114 -29.80 -5.49 -3.18
N GLY A 115 -30.80 -5.22 -4.02
CA GLY A 115 -32.20 -5.05 -3.59
C GLY A 115 -32.55 -3.66 -3.02
N LYS A 116 -31.59 -2.73 -2.96
CA LYS A 116 -31.81 -1.36 -2.45
C LYS A 116 -31.73 -0.35 -3.58
N ALA A 117 -32.72 0.55 -3.64
CA ALA A 117 -32.66 1.70 -4.54
C ALA A 117 -31.61 2.71 -4.05
N VAL A 118 -30.62 2.98 -4.90
CA VAL A 118 -29.55 3.95 -4.66
C VAL A 118 -29.62 4.99 -5.78
N THR A 119 -29.50 6.26 -5.46
CA THR A 119 -29.51 7.36 -6.44
C THR A 119 -28.19 8.12 -6.36
N GLY A 120 -27.49 8.25 -7.49
CA GLY A 120 -26.17 8.87 -7.53
C GLY A 120 -25.46 8.63 -8.84
N TRP A 121 -24.13 8.60 -8.79
CA TRP A 121 -23.26 8.31 -9.93
C TRP A 121 -22.51 7.02 -9.67
N PHE A 122 -22.51 6.09 -10.62
CA PHE A 122 -22.03 4.74 -10.38
C PHE A 122 -20.80 4.40 -11.20
N THR A 123 -19.79 3.74 -10.61
CA THR A 123 -18.52 3.43 -11.29
C THR A 123 -18.70 2.68 -12.61
N GLU A 124 -19.70 1.80 -12.70
CA GLU A 124 -20.00 1.04 -13.91
C GLU A 124 -20.58 1.88 -15.08
N ASP A 125 -20.91 3.15 -14.85
CA ASP A 125 -21.35 4.08 -15.90
C ASP A 125 -20.19 4.88 -16.52
N PHE A 126 -18.99 4.79 -15.94
CA PHE A 126 -17.80 5.54 -16.33
C PHE A 126 -16.70 4.60 -16.81
N THR A 127 -15.97 5.03 -17.84
CA THR A 127 -14.67 4.43 -18.18
C THR A 127 -13.61 4.80 -17.14
N LEU A 128 -12.53 4.02 -17.06
CA LEU A 128 -11.40 4.38 -16.19
C LEU A 128 -10.84 5.76 -16.54
N ARG A 129 -10.82 6.12 -17.83
CA ARG A 129 -10.33 7.42 -18.29
C ARG A 129 -11.16 8.57 -17.73
N GLU A 130 -12.49 8.44 -17.72
CA GLU A 130 -13.39 9.42 -17.11
C GLU A 130 -13.20 9.46 -15.59
N LEU A 131 -13.19 8.31 -14.90
CA LEU A 131 -12.99 8.29 -13.44
C LEU A 131 -11.66 8.91 -12.99
N ARG A 132 -10.61 8.85 -13.83
CA ARG A 132 -9.32 9.48 -13.53
C ARG A 132 -9.34 11.02 -13.59
N THR A 133 -10.36 11.62 -14.21
CA THR A 133 -10.53 13.09 -14.18
C THR A 133 -11.09 13.55 -12.84
N LEU A 134 -11.85 12.70 -12.14
CA LEU A 134 -12.43 12.99 -10.84
C LEU A 134 -11.36 13.08 -9.75
N ARG A 135 -11.72 13.75 -8.66
CA ARG A 135 -10.92 13.86 -7.45
C ARG A 135 -11.65 13.27 -6.26
N THR A 136 -10.91 12.58 -5.40
CA THR A 136 -11.46 11.98 -4.18
C THR A 136 -11.76 13.06 -3.15
N VAL A 137 -12.83 12.86 -2.40
CA VAL A 137 -13.21 13.70 -1.25
C VAL A 137 -13.51 12.82 -0.02
N GLU A 138 -13.49 13.41 1.16
CA GLU A 138 -13.84 12.73 2.41
C GLU A 138 -15.32 12.30 2.41
N ARG A 139 -15.55 11.01 2.64
CA ARG A 139 -16.88 10.38 2.68
C ARG A 139 -17.76 10.89 3.82
N LEU A 140 -17.16 11.13 4.99
CA LEU A 140 -17.87 11.44 6.23
C LEU A 140 -17.42 12.80 6.78
N PRO A 141 -17.65 13.92 6.08
CA PRO A 141 -17.08 15.22 6.43
C PRO A 141 -17.53 15.75 7.80
N LEU A 142 -18.69 15.30 8.29
CA LEU A 142 -19.19 15.67 9.63
C LEU A 142 -18.52 14.88 10.77
N VAL A 143 -17.94 13.71 10.48
CA VAL A 143 -17.32 12.81 11.47
C VAL A 143 -15.80 12.85 11.37
N ARG A 144 -15.26 12.88 10.15
CA ARG A 144 -13.84 12.93 9.81
C ARG A 144 -13.47 14.29 9.22
N ASN A 145 -14.00 15.37 9.80
CA ASN A 145 -13.85 16.73 9.30
C ASN A 145 -12.40 17.17 9.04
N ARG A 146 -11.43 16.67 9.82
CA ARG A 146 -10.00 16.95 9.58
C ARG A 146 -9.49 16.43 8.25
N ASN A 147 -10.16 15.45 7.64
CA ASN A 147 -9.75 14.89 6.36
C ASN A 147 -10.16 15.75 5.17
N THR A 148 -11.13 16.67 5.32
CA THR A 148 -11.62 17.50 4.20
C THR A 148 -10.53 18.44 3.67
N VAL A 149 -9.49 18.73 4.47
CA VAL A 149 -8.31 19.47 3.99
C VAL A 149 -7.59 18.76 2.84
N PHE A 150 -7.80 17.45 2.68
CA PHE A 150 -7.24 16.63 1.60
C PHE A 150 -8.17 16.44 0.40
N ASP A 151 -9.37 17.02 0.44
CA ASP A 151 -10.32 16.95 -0.68
C ASP A 151 -9.68 17.53 -1.95
N GLY A 152 -9.99 16.91 -3.09
CA GLY A 152 -9.48 17.37 -4.38
C GLY A 152 -8.05 16.93 -4.72
N ARG A 153 -7.30 16.34 -3.76
CA ARG A 153 -5.88 16.00 -3.96
C ARG A 153 -5.67 14.63 -4.62
N GLY A 154 -6.45 13.64 -4.22
CA GLY A 154 -6.35 12.27 -4.71
C GLY A 154 -7.15 12.02 -5.99
N ARG A 155 -6.77 11.00 -6.75
CA ARG A 155 -7.55 10.45 -7.86
C ARG A 155 -8.04 9.05 -7.51
N VAL A 156 -9.06 8.57 -8.23
CA VAL A 156 -9.48 7.16 -8.15
C VAL A 156 -8.33 6.26 -8.60
N LEU A 157 -7.98 5.28 -7.75
CA LEU A 157 -6.96 4.27 -8.02
C LEU A 157 -7.57 3.00 -8.60
N THR A 158 -6.82 2.32 -9.46
CA THR A 158 -7.07 0.93 -9.85
C THR A 158 -6.50 -0.04 -8.83
N PHE A 159 -6.99 -1.29 -8.82
CA PHE A 159 -6.39 -2.33 -7.98
C PHE A 159 -4.91 -2.58 -8.32
N GLN A 160 -4.55 -2.55 -9.61
CA GLN A 160 -3.15 -2.68 -10.04
C GLN A 160 -2.27 -1.58 -9.43
N GLU A 161 -2.74 -0.33 -9.39
CA GLU A 161 -2.00 0.78 -8.79
C GLU A 161 -1.83 0.62 -7.27
N VAL A 162 -2.79 -0.01 -6.58
CA VAL A 162 -2.64 -0.36 -5.15
C VAL A 162 -1.62 -1.48 -4.96
N VAL A 163 -1.58 -2.49 -5.83
CA VAL A 163 -0.53 -3.53 -5.81
C VAL A 163 0.86 -2.92 -6.03
N ASP A 164 0.98 -2.01 -6.99
CA ASP A 164 2.24 -1.31 -7.27
C ASP A 164 2.66 -0.40 -6.09
N LEU A 165 1.69 0.25 -5.44
CA LEU A 165 1.91 1.03 -4.22
C LEU A 165 2.39 0.14 -3.07
N ALA A 166 1.76 -0.99 -2.80
CA ALA A 166 2.16 -1.93 -1.75
C ALA A 166 3.61 -2.41 -1.96
N ARG A 167 3.98 -2.72 -3.21
CA ARG A 167 5.36 -3.10 -3.56
C ARG A 167 6.35 -1.96 -3.32
N ARG A 168 5.99 -0.74 -3.68
CA ARG A 168 6.83 0.43 -3.45
C ARG A 168 7.01 0.68 -1.95
N LEU A 169 5.93 0.69 -1.19
CA LEU A 169 5.96 0.84 0.27
C LEU A 169 6.72 -0.30 0.95
N SER A 170 6.69 -1.51 0.40
CA SER A 170 7.51 -2.61 0.89
C SER A 170 9.01 -2.33 0.76
N ARG A 171 9.43 -1.79 -0.40
CA ARG A 171 10.83 -1.41 -0.62
C ARG A 171 11.24 -0.24 0.27
N GLU A 172 10.38 0.78 0.40
CA GLU A 172 10.65 1.98 1.20
C GLU A 172 10.72 1.67 2.71
N SER A 173 9.87 0.78 3.22
CA SER A 173 9.82 0.45 4.66
C SER A 173 10.73 -0.71 5.06
N GLY A 174 11.27 -1.47 4.11
CA GLY A 174 11.99 -2.71 4.40
C GLY A 174 11.12 -3.85 4.96
N ARG A 175 9.79 -3.68 5.00
CA ARG A 175 8.82 -4.70 5.44
C ARG A 175 8.01 -5.21 4.26
N ARG A 176 7.49 -6.43 4.31
CA ARG A 176 6.49 -6.86 3.32
C ARG A 176 5.16 -6.17 3.64
N ILE A 177 4.64 -5.41 2.69
CA ILE A 177 3.28 -4.85 2.72
C ILE A 177 2.42 -5.64 1.74
N ALA A 178 1.39 -6.30 2.25
CA ALA A 178 0.44 -7.11 1.48
C ALA A 178 -0.86 -6.33 1.20
N VAL A 179 -1.69 -6.86 0.28
CA VAL A 179 -3.02 -6.33 -0.02
C VAL A 179 -4.12 -7.27 0.48
N PHE A 180 -5.22 -6.72 0.98
CA PHE A 180 -6.38 -7.47 1.45
C PHE A 180 -7.65 -7.06 0.66
N PRO A 181 -7.76 -7.35 -0.66
CA PRO A 181 -8.86 -6.84 -1.47
C PRO A 181 -10.23 -7.39 -1.09
N GLU A 182 -11.25 -6.53 -1.08
CA GLU A 182 -12.67 -6.88 -0.94
C GLU A 182 -13.43 -6.75 -2.24
N THR A 183 -14.20 -7.75 -2.66
CA THR A 183 -15.15 -7.59 -3.79
C THR A 183 -16.48 -7.05 -3.31
N LYS A 184 -16.87 -5.86 -3.78
CA LYS A 184 -18.15 -5.24 -3.42
C LYS A 184 -19.26 -5.63 -4.39
N HIS A 185 -20.43 -5.94 -3.84
CA HIS A 185 -21.65 -6.27 -4.57
C HIS A 185 -21.47 -7.32 -5.70
N PRO A 186 -20.78 -8.45 -5.48
CA PRO A 186 -20.46 -9.40 -6.54
C PRO A 186 -21.71 -9.95 -7.26
N THR A 187 -22.81 -10.14 -6.54
CA THR A 187 -24.09 -10.59 -7.13
C THR A 187 -24.69 -9.54 -8.06
N TYR A 188 -24.70 -8.26 -7.66
CA TYR A 188 -25.15 -7.15 -8.51
C TYR A 188 -24.30 -7.04 -9.77
N PHE A 189 -22.98 -7.00 -9.63
CA PHE A 189 -22.10 -6.81 -10.79
C PHE A 189 -22.13 -7.97 -11.77
N ARG A 190 -22.31 -9.21 -11.28
CA ARG A 190 -22.56 -10.36 -12.15
C ARG A 190 -23.85 -10.21 -12.95
N SER A 191 -24.93 -9.69 -12.35
CA SER A 191 -26.23 -9.57 -13.02
C SER A 191 -26.23 -8.55 -14.17
N ILE A 192 -25.33 -7.57 -14.14
CA ILE A 192 -25.16 -6.56 -15.20
C ILE A 192 -23.98 -6.84 -16.13
N GLY A 193 -23.39 -8.04 -16.08
CA GLY A 193 -22.32 -8.46 -17.00
C GLY A 193 -20.93 -7.90 -16.68
N LEU A 194 -20.68 -7.47 -15.44
CA LEU A 194 -19.39 -6.94 -14.98
C LEU A 194 -18.80 -7.74 -13.79
N PRO A 195 -18.66 -9.08 -13.88
CA PRO A 195 -18.17 -9.88 -12.75
C PRO A 195 -16.77 -9.43 -12.30
N LEU A 196 -16.53 -9.37 -10.99
CA LEU A 196 -15.25 -8.86 -10.45
C LEU A 196 -14.16 -9.93 -10.46
N GLU A 197 -14.55 -11.20 -10.30
CA GLU A 197 -13.65 -12.30 -9.94
C GLU A 197 -12.60 -12.56 -11.02
N GLU A 198 -12.99 -12.55 -12.29
CA GLU A 198 -12.07 -12.79 -13.39
C GLU A 198 -11.00 -11.70 -13.49
N GLN A 199 -11.40 -10.44 -13.30
CA GLN A 199 -10.49 -9.30 -13.32
C GLN A 199 -9.55 -9.31 -12.12
N LEU A 200 -10.06 -9.67 -10.93
CA LEU A 200 -9.27 -9.81 -9.71
C LEU A 200 -8.23 -10.92 -9.88
N ILE A 201 -8.64 -12.11 -10.34
CA ILE A 201 -7.74 -13.24 -10.62
C ILE A 201 -6.68 -12.84 -11.66
N ARG A 202 -7.05 -12.06 -12.69
CA ARG A 202 -6.10 -11.57 -13.70
C ARG A 202 -5.02 -10.69 -13.09
N VAL A 203 -5.37 -9.75 -12.21
CA VAL A 203 -4.38 -8.89 -11.52
C VAL A 203 -3.51 -9.73 -10.59
N ILE A 204 -4.08 -10.65 -9.81
CA ILE A 204 -3.34 -11.57 -8.93
C ILE A 204 -2.30 -12.38 -9.73
N ARG A 205 -2.72 -13.04 -10.81
CA ARG A 205 -1.85 -13.87 -11.66
C ARG A 205 -0.78 -13.05 -12.37
N ARG A 206 -1.15 -11.92 -12.98
CA ARG A 206 -0.21 -11.03 -13.67
C ARG A 206 0.91 -10.57 -12.74
N ASN A 207 0.58 -10.31 -11.48
CA ASN A 207 1.53 -9.86 -10.48
C ASN A 207 2.19 -11.00 -9.70
N ARG A 208 1.83 -12.27 -9.95
CA ARG A 208 2.34 -13.44 -9.20
C ARG A 208 2.14 -13.28 -7.69
N LEU A 209 1.02 -12.71 -7.27
CA LEU A 209 0.71 -12.53 -5.85
C LEU A 209 0.42 -13.89 -5.22
N THR A 210 1.07 -14.19 -4.11
CA THR A 210 0.85 -15.41 -3.32
C THR A 210 -0.09 -15.13 -2.16
N ALA A 211 -0.46 -16.17 -1.40
CA ALA A 211 -1.22 -16.02 -0.15
C ALA A 211 -0.50 -15.15 0.91
N ARG A 212 0.80 -14.88 0.75
CA ARG A 212 1.56 -13.94 1.60
C ARG A 212 1.46 -12.49 1.16
N ASP A 213 1.01 -12.24 -0.07
CA ASP A 213 0.95 -10.93 -0.69
C ASP A 213 -0.51 -10.45 -0.88
N CYS A 214 -1.45 -11.38 -0.97
CA CYS A 214 -2.85 -11.10 -1.26
C CYS A 214 -3.76 -12.14 -0.60
N VAL A 215 -4.73 -11.68 0.20
CA VAL A 215 -5.87 -12.48 0.68
C VAL A 215 -7.15 -11.75 0.31
N VAL A 216 -8.06 -12.46 -0.33
CA VAL A 216 -9.31 -11.89 -0.83
C VAL A 216 -10.39 -12.06 0.23
N GLN A 217 -11.17 -11.00 0.44
CA GLN A 217 -12.44 -11.03 1.16
C GLN A 217 -13.59 -10.64 0.21
N SER A 218 -14.82 -10.96 0.58
CA SER A 218 -16.03 -10.64 -0.20
C SER A 218 -17.24 -10.50 0.69
#